data_AF-A0A9D7AI01-F1
#
_entry.id   AF-A0A9D7AI01-F1
#
_cell.length_a   1.000
_cell.length_b   1.000
_cell.length_c   1.000
_cell.angle_alpha   90.00
_cell.angle_beta   90.00
_cell.angle_gamma   90.00
#
_symmetry.space_group_name_H-M   'P 1'
#
loop_
_entity.id
_entity.type
_entity.pdbx_description
1 polymer ?
#
loop_
_entity_poly.entity_id
_entity_poly.type
_entity_poly.pdbx_seq_one_letter_code
_entity_poly.pdbx_strand_id
1 'polypeptide(L)'
;MKKLTLKDLTESQLQQIKMKQAQLKRELGRSLTNSELNKAKEDVIAQIMKELEKEEKKARAEKKKDKYVPSDETFSWSKKNHSRGVR
;
A
#
# COMPACT_ATOMS: atom_id res chain seq x y z
N MET A 1 -3.67 3.12 -6.70
CA MET A 1 -2.79 1.98 -7.06
C MET A 1 -3.54 1.05 -7.98
N LYS A 2 -2.85 0.36 -8.89
CA LYS A 2 -3.48 -0.67 -9.73
C LYS A 2 -4.01 -1.79 -8.82
N LYS A 3 -5.23 -2.27 -9.08
CA LYS A 3 -5.82 -3.37 -8.32
C LYS A 3 -4.98 -4.63 -8.55
N LEU A 4 -4.54 -5.29 -7.46
CA LEU A 4 -3.84 -6.57 -7.56
C LEU A 4 -4.76 -7.61 -8.20
N THR A 5 -4.25 -8.29 -9.22
CA THR A 5 -4.93 -9.41 -9.86
C THR A 5 -4.36 -10.73 -9.33
N LEU A 6 -5.05 -11.84 -9.57
CA LEU A 6 -4.58 -13.16 -9.09
C LEU A 6 -3.18 -13.53 -9.61
N LYS A 7 -2.76 -12.96 -10.74
CA LYS A 7 -1.42 -13.19 -11.32
C LYS A 7 -0.31 -12.46 -10.57
N ASP A 8 -0.67 -11.41 -9.83
CA ASP A 8 0.27 -10.57 -9.10
C ASP A 8 0.49 -11.07 -7.65
N LEU A 9 -0.26 -12.10 -7.24
CA LEU A 9 -0.21 -12.66 -5.88
C LEU A 9 0.91 -13.69 -5.74
N THR A 10 1.57 -13.68 -4.59
CA THR A 10 2.51 -14.74 -4.20
C THR A 10 1.77 -16.04 -3.88
N GLU A 11 2.49 -17.16 -3.91
CA GLU A 11 1.91 -18.47 -3.57
C GLU A 11 1.29 -18.48 -2.17
N SER A 12 1.91 -17.83 -1.19
CA SER A 12 1.38 -17.70 0.16
C SER A 12 0.05 -16.94 0.20
N GLN A 13 -0.07 -15.86 -0.56
CA GLN A 13 -1.31 -15.08 -0.68
C GLN A 13 -2.41 -15.88 -1.37
N LEU A 14 -2.06 -16.67 -2.40
CA LEU A 14 -3.00 -17.59 -3.03
C LEU A 14 -3.49 -18.68 -2.07
N GLN A 15 -2.62 -19.21 -1.21
CA GLN A 15 -3.01 -20.15 -0.16
C GLN A 15 -3.96 -19.51 0.85
N GLN A 16 -3.72 -18.26 1.26
CA GLN A 16 -4.63 -17.53 2.15
C GLN A 16 -6.04 -17.39 1.56
N ILE A 17 -6.16 -17.09 0.26
CA ILE A 17 -7.44 -17.04 -0.44
C ILE A 17 -8.14 -18.42 -0.38
N LYS A 18 -7.41 -19.50 -0.68
CA LYS A 18 -7.95 -20.87 -0.63
C LYS A 18 -8.40 -21.24 0.79
N MET A 19 -7.62 -20.88 1.81
CA MET A 19 -7.98 -21.13 3.20
C MET A 19 -9.25 -20.38 3.61
N LYS A 20 -9.37 -19.10 3.25
CA LYS A 20 -10.60 -18.32 3.45
C LYS A 20 -11.81 -18.95 2.77
N GLN A 21 -11.65 -19.40 1.53
CA GLN A 21 -12.73 -20.10 0.82
C GLN A 21 -13.12 -21.42 1.51
N ALA A 22 -12.14 -22.19 1.98
CA ALA A 22 -12.39 -23.44 2.70
C ALA A 22 -13.08 -23.21 4.05
N GLN A 23 -12.69 -22.15 4.77
CA GLN A 23 -13.35 -21.72 6.00
C GLN A 23 -14.82 -21.36 5.75
N LEU A 24 -15.09 -20.52 4.75
CA LEU A 24 -16.47 -20.15 4.40
C LEU A 24 -17.31 -21.37 4.00
N LYS A 25 -16.73 -22.32 3.25
CA LYS A 25 -17.43 -23.59 2.92
C LYS A 25 -17.80 -24.36 4.18
N ARG A 26 -16.90 -24.42 5.17
CA ARG A 26 -17.13 -25.13 6.43
C ARG A 26 -18.20 -24.45 7.27
N GLU A 27 -18.17 -23.12 7.36
CA GLU A 27 -19.15 -22.33 8.12
C GLU A 27 -20.56 -22.46 7.55
N LEU A 28 -20.67 -22.50 6.22
CA LEU A 28 -21.96 -22.54 5.53
C LEU A 28 -22.55 -23.94 5.41
N GLY A 29 -21.73 -24.99 5.53
CA GLY A 29 -22.13 -26.39 5.36
C GLY A 29 -22.57 -26.76 3.93
N ARG A 30 -22.43 -25.84 2.97
CA ARG A 30 -22.76 -26.03 1.55
C ARG A 30 -21.66 -25.47 0.65
N SER A 31 -21.76 -25.71 -0.65
CA SER A 31 -20.89 -25.06 -1.63
C SER A 31 -21.11 -23.54 -1.64
N LEU A 32 -20.03 -22.79 -1.88
CA LEU A 32 -20.12 -21.35 -2.09
C LEU A 32 -20.63 -21.04 -3.49
N THR A 33 -21.45 -20.00 -3.58
CA THR A 33 -21.86 -19.37 -4.83
C THR A 33 -20.71 -18.57 -5.45
N ASN A 34 -20.81 -18.28 -6.75
CA ASN A 34 -19.78 -17.50 -7.45
C ASN A 34 -19.57 -16.10 -6.86
N SER A 35 -20.63 -15.45 -6.38
CA SER A 35 -20.56 -14.13 -5.74
C SER A 35 -19.81 -14.20 -4.41
N GLU A 36 -20.08 -15.21 -3.57
CA GLU A 36 -19.39 -15.44 -2.30
C GLU A 36 -17.90 -15.74 -2.54
N LEU A 37 -17.56 -16.56 -3.55
CA LEU A 37 -16.17 -16.84 -3.92
C LEU A 37 -15.43 -15.59 -4.37
N ASN A 38 -16.09 -14.74 -5.17
CA ASN A 38 -15.50 -13.49 -5.63
C ASN A 38 -15.32 -12.52 -4.47
N LYS A 39 -16.31 -12.38 -3.58
CA LYS A 39 -16.19 -11.54 -2.39
C LYS A 39 -15.02 -11.98 -1.49
N ALA A 40 -14.87 -13.28 -1.24
CA ALA A 40 -13.75 -13.81 -0.45
C ALA A 40 -12.38 -13.47 -1.06
N LYS A 41 -12.25 -13.49 -2.40
CA LYS A 41 -11.02 -13.08 -3.10
C LYS A 41 -10.77 -11.59 -2.93
N GLU A 42 -11.80 -10.77 -3.18
CA GLU A 42 -11.72 -9.31 -3.08
C GLU A 42 -11.35 -8.84 -1.67
N ASP A 43 -11.91 -9.47 -0.64
CA ASP A 43 -11.61 -9.13 0.75
C ASP A 43 -10.13 -9.37 1.09
N VAL A 44 -9.57 -10.49 0.63
CA VAL A 44 -8.14 -10.81 0.85
C VAL A 44 -7.24 -9.88 0.03
N ILE A 45 -7.59 -9.61 -1.23
CA ILE A 45 -6.84 -8.66 -2.07
C ILE A 45 -6.86 -7.26 -1.43
N ALA A 46 -8.01 -6.81 -0.92
CA ALA A 46 -8.13 -5.52 -0.25
C ALA A 46 -7.27 -5.46 1.02
N GLN A 47 -7.15 -6.56 1.76
CA GLN A 47 -6.27 -6.63 2.92
C GLN A 47 -4.80 -6.53 2.52
N ILE A 48 -4.36 -7.28 1.51
CA ILE A 48 -2.99 -7.23 1.00
C ILE A 48 -2.64 -5.82 0.50
N MET A 49 -3.53 -5.18 -0.25
CA MET A 49 -3.30 -3.80 -0.69
C MET A 49 -3.15 -2.82 0.48
N LYS A 50 -3.96 -2.98 1.55
CA LYS A 50 -3.84 -2.14 2.75
C LYS A 50 -2.50 -2.35 3.46
N GLU A 51 -1.98 -3.57 3.46
CA GLU A 51 -0.66 -3.88 4.03
C GLU A 51 0.45 -3.21 3.21
N LEU A 52 0.40 -3.34 1.88
CA LEU A 52 1.34 -2.67 0.97
C LEU A 52 1.28 -1.14 1.09
N GLU A 53 0.08 -0.54 1.19
CA GLU A 53 -0.05 0.90 1.42
C GLU A 53 0.61 1.36 2.71
N LYS A 54 0.50 0.56 3.78
CA LYS A 54 1.14 0.88 5.06
C LYS A 54 2.65 0.80 4.94
N GLU A 55 3.17 -0.23 4.28
CA GLU A 55 4.60 -0.39 4.03
C GLU A 55 5.17 0.75 3.19
N GLU A 56 4.50 1.12 2.09
CA GLU A 56 4.91 2.26 1.28
C GLU A 56 4.87 3.57 2.06
N LYS A 57 3.84 3.80 2.90
CA LYS A 57 3.76 5.00 3.74
C LYS A 57 4.93 5.04 4.73
N LYS A 58 5.29 3.91 5.34
CA LYS A 58 6.46 3.80 6.22
C LYS A 58 7.75 4.11 5.48
N ALA A 59 7.98 3.46 4.34
CA ALA A 59 9.16 3.69 3.51
C ALA A 59 9.27 5.14 3.03
N ARG A 60 8.14 5.79 2.69
CA ARG A 60 8.13 7.23 2.35
C ARG A 60 8.44 8.10 3.56
N ALA A 61 7.97 7.74 4.75
CA ALA A 61 8.27 8.48 5.97
C ALA A 61 9.76 8.37 6.34
N GLU A 62 10.35 7.19 6.22
CA GLU A 62 11.79 6.95 6.40
C GLU A 62 12.60 7.76 5.40
N LYS A 63 12.29 7.67 4.10
CA LYS A 63 12.95 8.50 3.07
C LYS A 63 12.84 10.00 3.33
N LYS A 64 11.75 10.47 3.94
CA LYS A 64 11.61 11.88 4.32
C LYS A 64 12.52 12.25 5.49
N LYS A 65 12.64 11.37 6.48
CA LYS A 65 13.58 11.55 7.59
C LYS A 65 15.02 11.57 7.10
N ASP A 66 15.40 10.66 6.22
CA ASP A 66 16.77 10.58 5.68
C ASP A 66 17.13 11.80 4.84
N LYS A 67 16.17 12.35 4.08
CA LYS A 67 16.36 13.59 3.32
C LYS A 67 16.41 14.85 4.18
N TYR A 68 15.91 14.78 5.41
CA TYR A 68 15.91 15.92 6.30
C TYR A 68 17.32 16.10 6.89
N VAL A 69 18.02 17.12 6.41
CA VAL A 69 19.28 17.57 6.99
C VAL A 69 18.93 18.72 7.95
N PRO A 70 19.07 18.53 9.28
CA PRO A 70 18.87 19.62 10.22
C PRO A 70 19.96 20.68 9.99
N SER A 71 19.57 21.88 9.60
CA SER A 71 20.46 23.04 9.54
C SER A 71 20.00 24.09 10.55
N ASP A 72 20.92 24.55 11.40
CA ASP A 72 20.70 25.66 12.33
C ASP A 72 20.69 27.03 11.61
N GLU A 73 20.95 27.04 10.31
CA GLU A 73 20.93 28.25 9.49
C GLU A 73 19.49 28.75 9.26
N THR A 74 19.21 29.96 9.71
CA THR A 74 17.94 30.64 9.43
C THR A 74 17.89 31.04 7.96
N PHE A 75 16.87 30.57 7.24
CA PHE A 75 16.69 30.90 5.83
C PHE A 75 16.55 32.42 5.61
N SER A 76 17.53 33.02 4.93
CA SER A 76 17.54 34.46 4.62
C SER A 76 17.12 34.72 3.17
N TRP A 77 15.95 35.34 3.00
CA TRP A 77 15.41 35.73 1.69
C TRP A 77 16.32 36.72 0.95
N SER A 78 16.98 37.64 1.67
CA SER A 78 17.87 38.65 1.05
C SER A 78 19.15 38.05 0.47
N LYS A 79 19.70 36.99 1.09
CA LYS A 79 20.89 36.27 0.59
C LYS A 79 20.61 35.38 -0.62
N LYS A 80 19.35 35.01 -0.86
CA LYS A 80 18.94 34.08 -1.92
C LYS A 80 18.28 34.76 -3.13
N ASN A 81 18.22 36.10 -3.13
CA ASN A 81 17.81 36.86 -4.30
C ASN A 81 18.78 36.61 -5.47
N HIS A 82 18.22 36.26 -6.62
CA HIS A 82 19.00 36.02 -7.82
C HIS A 82 19.69 37.32 -8.24
N SER A 83 21.01 37.28 -8.51
CA SER A 83 21.78 38.45 -8.96
C SER A 83 21.34 39.00 -10.33
N ARG A 84 20.44 38.31 -11.03
CA ARG A 84 19.94 38.71 -12.35
C ARG A 84 18.66 39.53 -12.23
N GLY A 85 18.84 40.84 -12.06
CA GLY A 85 17.91 41.84 -12.57
C GLY A 85 17.20 42.67 -11.50
N VAL A 86 17.93 43.62 -10.92
CA VAL A 86 17.34 44.93 -10.61
C VAL A 86 16.95 45.53 -11.95
N ARG A 87 15.66 45.79 -12.18
CA ARG A 87 15.16 46.52 -13.35
C ARG A 87 14.94 47.98 -12.96
#